data_AF-A0A512AD04-F1
#
_entry.id   AF-A0A512AD04-F1
#
_cell.length_a   1.000
_cell.length_b   1.000
_cell.length_c   1.000
_cell.angle_alpha   90.00
_cell.angle_beta   90.00
_cell.angle_gamma   90.00
#
_symmetry.space_group_name_H-M   'P 1'
#
loop_
_entity.id
_entity.type
_entity.pdbx_description
1 polymer ?
#
loop_
_entity_poly.entity_id
_entity_poly.type
_entity_poly.pdbx_seq_one_letter_code
_entity_poly.pdbx_strand_id
1 'polypeptide(L)'
;MRVKYTDQSVKWENNGETIEIHIENIIFADFDKDKNVIFIGVGKNFIASDFYYYSIDGLLILQYHESTDIISWGYNKKHEIEIPNKESVSFYPNQKLILVIYRISSEQTSVTEMKILDLYGNLIYQAKSPEGYTMVYVTDVLSNQIKVVCDAVIEENRDSYGRDCFNFLLDLDTRKWTKFGLAY
;
A
#
# COMPACT_ATOMS: atom_id res chain seq x y z
N MET A 1 14.77 4.06 14.79
CA MET A 1 14.15 3.54 16.04
C MET A 1 14.27 2.02 16.03
N ARG A 2 14.45 1.35 17.18
CA ARG A 2 14.51 -0.12 17.22
C ARG A 2 13.16 -0.68 17.66
N VAL A 3 12.57 -1.49 16.79
CA VAL A 3 11.33 -2.24 17.09
C VAL A 3 11.70 -3.66 17.51
N LYS A 4 11.03 -4.17 18.54
CA LYS A 4 11.13 -5.58 18.97
C LYS A 4 9.73 -6.17 18.97
N TYR A 5 9.56 -7.37 18.47
CA TYR A 5 8.27 -8.04 18.49
C TYR A 5 8.40 -9.53 18.84
N THR A 6 7.33 -10.07 19.42
CA THR A 6 7.04 -11.50 19.54
C THR A 6 5.84 -11.81 18.64
N ASP A 7 5.32 -13.02 18.70
CA ASP A 7 4.04 -13.39 18.07
C ASP A 7 2.81 -12.75 18.76
N GLN A 8 2.97 -12.08 19.90
CA GLN A 8 1.87 -11.55 20.73
C GLN A 8 1.97 -10.06 21.08
N SER A 9 3.14 -9.45 20.93
CA SER A 9 3.29 -8.02 21.12
C SER A 9 4.42 -7.42 20.29
N VAL A 10 4.31 -6.12 20.03
CA VAL A 10 5.38 -5.30 19.49
C VAL A 10 5.66 -4.16 20.46
N LYS A 11 6.94 -3.80 20.60
CA LYS A 11 7.38 -2.71 21.45
C LYS A 11 8.54 -1.93 20.88
N TRP A 12 8.56 -0.65 21.20
CA TRP A 12 9.63 0.27 20.86
C TRP A 12 9.75 1.38 21.92
N GLU A 13 10.86 2.10 21.86
CA GLU A 13 11.12 3.24 22.74
C GLU A 13 10.94 4.54 21.95
N ASN A 14 10.19 5.48 22.51
CA ASN A 14 10.04 6.81 21.97
C ASN A 14 10.15 7.84 23.11
N ASN A 15 11.08 8.79 23.00
CA ASN A 15 11.31 9.84 24.01
C ASN A 15 11.47 9.35 25.46
N GLY A 16 11.99 8.13 25.67
CA GLY A 16 12.19 7.54 27.00
C GLY A 16 10.96 6.81 27.55
N GLU A 17 9.87 6.74 26.78
CA GLU A 17 8.69 5.93 27.08
C GLU A 17 8.71 4.64 26.25
N THR A 18 8.45 3.53 26.92
CA THR A 18 8.22 2.24 26.26
C THR A 18 6.77 2.20 25.78
N ILE A 19 6.59 2.01 24.48
CA ILE A 19 5.28 1.77 23.88
C ILE A 19 5.19 0.29 23.57
N GLU A 20 4.11 -0.35 24.01
CA GLU A 20 3.82 -1.75 23.76
C GLU A 20 2.39 -1.92 23.26
N ILE A 21 2.26 -2.64 22.14
CA ILE A 21 0.99 -2.95 21.51
C ILE A 21 0.82 -4.48 21.50
N HIS A 22 -0.30 -4.96 22.04
CA HIS A 22 -0.64 -6.38 22.06
C HIS A 22 -1.51 -6.74 20.85
N ILE A 23 -0.94 -7.52 19.93
CA ILE A 23 -1.63 -8.05 18.74
C ILE A 23 -1.13 -9.48 18.56
N GLU A 24 -2.05 -10.42 18.37
CA GLU A 24 -1.71 -11.83 18.16
C GLU A 24 -1.30 -12.11 16.71
N ASN A 25 -0.46 -13.14 16.55
CA ASN A 25 0.00 -13.68 15.28
C ASN A 25 0.85 -12.71 14.46
N ILE A 26 1.69 -11.88 15.12
CA ILE A 26 2.63 -11.01 14.43
C ILE A 26 3.66 -11.84 13.67
N ILE A 27 3.79 -11.58 12.37
CA ILE A 27 4.79 -12.20 11.49
C ILE A 27 6.00 -11.28 11.38
N PHE A 28 5.75 -9.98 11.23
CA PHE A 28 6.80 -8.97 11.20
C PHE A 28 6.30 -7.64 11.78
N ALA A 29 7.24 -6.86 12.33
CA ALA A 29 7.03 -5.47 12.66
C ALA A 29 8.33 -4.69 12.47
N ASP A 30 8.26 -3.54 11.80
CA ASP A 30 9.44 -2.69 11.56
C ASP A 30 9.09 -1.20 11.60
N PHE A 31 10.11 -0.37 11.82
CA PHE A 31 10.00 1.08 11.72
C PHE A 31 10.32 1.52 10.29
N ASP A 32 9.29 1.97 9.57
CA ASP A 32 9.46 2.62 8.27
C ASP A 32 9.94 4.05 8.52
N LYS A 33 11.26 4.25 8.40
CA LYS A 33 11.92 5.54 8.63
C LYS A 33 11.45 6.62 7.67
N ASP A 34 11.07 6.25 6.45
CA ASP A 34 10.75 7.20 5.40
C ASP A 34 9.33 7.72 5.61
N LYS A 35 8.42 6.86 6.11
CA LYS A 35 7.06 7.22 6.48
C LYS A 35 6.89 7.66 7.95
N ASN A 36 7.91 7.44 8.78
CA ASN A 36 7.91 7.68 10.22
C ASN A 36 6.76 6.97 10.96
N VAL A 37 6.60 5.67 10.70
CA VAL A 37 5.53 4.82 11.26
C VAL A 37 6.05 3.44 11.64
N ILE A 38 5.34 2.76 12.55
CA ILE A 38 5.54 1.34 12.83
C ILE A 38 4.59 0.57 11.93
N PHE A 39 5.14 -0.29 11.07
CA PHE A 39 4.37 -1.15 10.18
C PHE A 39 4.39 -2.58 10.70
N ILE A 40 3.20 -3.16 10.88
CA ILE A 40 3.01 -4.50 11.47
C ILE A 40 2.20 -5.33 10.49
N GLY A 41 2.70 -6.52 10.16
CA GLY A 41 1.96 -7.55 9.44
C GLY A 41 1.68 -8.72 10.36
N VAL A 42 0.41 -9.09 10.49
CA VAL A 42 -0.03 -10.27 11.24
C VAL A 42 -0.76 -11.24 10.32
N GLY A 43 -0.76 -12.50 10.70
CA GLY A 43 -1.43 -13.55 9.93
C GLY A 43 -1.02 -14.94 10.39
N LYS A 44 -1.36 -15.95 9.59
CA LYS A 44 -1.15 -17.37 9.96
C LYS A 44 -0.25 -18.06 8.95
N ASN A 45 0.45 -19.11 9.39
CA ASN A 45 1.33 -19.92 8.53
C ASN A 45 2.38 -19.08 7.77
N PHE A 46 2.93 -18.04 8.43
CA PHE A 46 3.90 -17.11 7.84
C PHE A 46 3.37 -16.26 6.67
N ILE A 47 2.06 -16.21 6.47
CA ILE A 47 1.41 -15.35 5.47
C ILE A 47 0.70 -14.22 6.20
N ALA A 48 1.17 -12.98 5.99
CA ALA A 48 0.53 -11.79 6.53
C ALA A 48 -0.77 -11.50 5.76
N SER A 49 -1.85 -11.28 6.50
CA SER A 49 -3.19 -11.02 5.98
C SER A 49 -3.77 -9.73 6.53
N ASP A 50 -3.29 -9.25 7.67
CA ASP A 50 -3.81 -8.06 8.32
C ASP A 50 -2.65 -7.13 8.64
N PHE A 51 -2.82 -5.86 8.27
CA PHE A 51 -1.74 -4.90 8.24
C PHE A 51 -2.13 -3.66 9.03
N TYR A 52 -1.21 -3.20 9.87
CA TYR A 52 -1.42 -2.08 10.77
C TYR A 52 -0.27 -1.08 10.67
N TYR A 53 -0.62 0.20 10.62
CA TYR A 53 0.30 1.32 10.71
C TYR A 53 0.03 2.07 12.01
N TYR A 54 1.03 2.11 12.89
CA TYR A 54 1.01 2.87 14.12
C TYR A 54 1.91 4.10 14.02
N SER A 55 1.52 5.18 14.68
CA SER A 55 2.42 6.30 14.95
C SER A 55 3.55 5.85 15.86
N ILE A 56 4.62 6.64 15.88
CA ILE A 56 5.71 6.46 16.85
C ILE A 56 5.25 6.60 18.31
N ASP A 57 4.06 7.15 18.55
CA ASP A 57 3.43 7.32 19.87
C ASP A 57 2.41 6.20 20.18
N GLY A 58 2.30 5.18 19.33
CA GLY A 58 1.43 4.02 19.56
C GLY A 58 -0.03 4.23 19.16
N LEU A 59 -0.35 5.29 18.41
CA LEU A 59 -1.69 5.51 17.90
C LEU A 59 -1.88 4.77 16.58
N LEU A 60 -2.96 3.98 16.47
CA LEU A 60 -3.30 3.33 15.21
C LEU A 60 -3.69 4.41 14.17
N ILE A 61 -2.94 4.45 13.06
CA ILE A 61 -3.15 5.41 11.98
C ILE A 61 -3.97 4.77 10.85
N LEU A 62 -3.63 3.56 10.43
CA LEU A 62 -4.31 2.86 9.34
C LEU A 62 -4.28 1.35 9.56
N GLN A 63 -5.36 0.66 9.19
CA GLN A 63 -5.41 -0.79 9.11
C GLN A 63 -6.17 -1.25 7.87
N TYR A 64 -5.78 -2.41 7.35
CA TYR A 64 -6.55 -3.13 6.34
C TYR A 64 -6.32 -4.64 6.46
N HIS A 65 -7.28 -5.39 5.95
CA HIS A 65 -7.24 -6.85 5.89
C HIS A 65 -7.24 -7.27 4.41
N GLU A 66 -6.46 -8.27 4.03
CA GLU A 66 -6.44 -8.79 2.66
C GLU A 66 -7.69 -9.58 2.33
N SER A 67 -8.32 -10.19 3.34
CA SER A 67 -9.55 -10.98 3.18
C SER A 67 -10.82 -10.12 3.09
N THR A 68 -10.71 -8.81 3.34
CA THR A 68 -11.85 -7.90 3.27
C THR A 68 -11.53 -6.76 2.32
N ASP A 69 -12.59 -6.20 1.75
CA ASP A 69 -12.48 -5.02 0.91
C ASP A 69 -12.41 -3.72 1.75
N ILE A 70 -12.28 -3.84 3.08
CA ILE A 70 -12.40 -2.73 4.02
C ILE A 70 -11.02 -2.19 4.41
N ILE A 71 -10.89 -0.87 4.30
CA ILE A 71 -9.72 -0.10 4.75
C ILE A 71 -10.24 0.92 5.76
N SER A 72 -9.57 1.02 6.91
CA SER A 72 -9.95 2.00 7.95
C SER A 72 -8.73 2.75 8.46
N TRP A 73 -8.90 4.02 8.77
CA TRP A 73 -7.82 4.87 9.24
C TRP A 73 -8.34 6.00 10.13
N GLY A 74 -7.44 6.55 10.94
CA GLY A 74 -7.72 7.66 11.85
C GLY A 74 -7.05 8.95 11.36
N TYR A 75 -7.86 9.95 11.00
CA TYR A 75 -7.37 11.30 10.73
C TYR A 75 -8.45 12.32 11.07
N ASN A 76 -8.29 13.01 12.20
CA ASN A 76 -9.31 13.81 12.91
C ASN A 76 -10.54 13.04 13.41
N LYS A 77 -11.02 12.06 12.63
CA LYS A 77 -12.08 11.10 12.98
C LYS A 77 -11.71 9.72 12.43
N LYS A 78 -12.46 8.70 12.83
CA LYS A 78 -12.40 7.39 12.17
C LYS A 78 -13.00 7.51 10.76
N HIS A 79 -12.28 6.98 9.78
CA HIS A 79 -12.73 6.81 8.41
C HIS A 79 -12.69 5.32 8.04
N GLU A 80 -13.57 4.93 7.13
CA GLU A 80 -13.69 3.57 6.64
C GLU A 80 -14.21 3.62 5.21
N ILE A 81 -13.63 2.79 4.34
CA ILE A 81 -14.08 2.65 2.96
C ILE A 81 -14.03 1.18 2.56
N GLU A 82 -15.02 0.77 1.78
CA GLU A 82 -15.05 -0.51 1.10
C GLU A 82 -14.66 -0.31 -0.37
N ILE A 83 -13.64 -1.04 -0.84
CA ILE A 83 -13.19 -1.04 -2.23
C ILE A 83 -13.18 -2.49 -2.71
N PRO A 84 -14.23 -2.92 -3.45
CA PRO A 84 -14.34 -4.29 -3.92
C PRO A 84 -13.13 -4.75 -4.75
N ASN A 85 -12.69 -5.98 -4.52
CA ASN A 85 -11.54 -6.60 -5.18
C ASN A 85 -10.22 -5.86 -4.93
N LYS A 86 -10.01 -5.40 -3.69
CA LYS A 86 -8.79 -4.70 -3.25
C LYS A 86 -7.56 -5.60 -3.34
N GLU A 87 -6.55 -5.20 -4.12
CA GLU A 87 -5.30 -5.94 -4.30
C GLU A 87 -4.15 -5.39 -3.44
N SER A 88 -4.03 -4.07 -3.34
CA SER A 88 -2.92 -3.45 -2.64
C SER A 88 -3.34 -2.14 -2.01
N VAL A 89 -2.87 -1.90 -0.78
CA VAL A 89 -3.05 -0.64 -0.06
C VAL A 89 -1.66 -0.08 0.25
N SER A 90 -1.41 1.13 -0.21
CA SER A 90 -0.18 1.85 0.05
C SER A 90 -0.47 3.14 0.81
N PHE A 91 0.16 3.29 1.96
CA PHE A 91 -0.01 4.46 2.82
C PHE A 91 1.23 5.35 2.77
N TYR A 92 1.04 6.63 2.43
CA TYR A 92 2.09 7.64 2.31
C TYR A 92 1.72 8.85 3.18
N PRO A 93 1.95 8.78 4.51
CA PRO A 93 1.50 9.81 5.46
C PRO A 93 2.14 11.18 5.22
N ASN A 94 3.41 11.23 4.81
CA ASN A 94 4.11 12.49 4.53
C ASN A 94 3.48 13.25 3.34
N GLN A 95 3.06 12.52 2.31
CA GLN A 95 2.34 13.03 1.15
C GLN A 95 0.83 13.18 1.43
N LYS A 96 0.35 12.69 2.58
CA LYS A 96 -1.05 12.66 3.00
C LYS A 96 -1.95 11.89 2.04
N LEU A 97 -1.45 10.77 1.52
CA LEU A 97 -2.15 9.94 0.55
C LEU A 97 -2.36 8.51 1.03
N ILE A 98 -3.51 7.95 0.64
CA ILE A 98 -3.78 6.51 0.63
C ILE A 98 -4.03 6.11 -0.82
N LEU A 99 -3.29 5.12 -1.31
CA LEU A 99 -3.41 4.60 -2.66
C LEU A 99 -3.91 3.17 -2.59
N VAL A 100 -4.97 2.87 -3.33
CA VAL A 100 -5.60 1.56 -3.32
C VAL A 100 -5.71 1.05 -4.74
N ILE A 101 -4.99 -0.02 -5.04
CA ILE A 101 -5.09 -0.75 -6.31
C ILE A 101 -6.13 -1.85 -6.14
N TYR A 102 -7.05 -1.97 -7.09
CA TYR A 102 -8.15 -2.93 -7.07
C TYR A 102 -8.46 -3.43 -8.48
N ARG A 103 -8.96 -4.67 -8.59
CA ARG A 103 -9.42 -5.22 -9.88
C ARG A 103 -10.78 -4.64 -10.26
N ILE A 104 -10.98 -4.36 -11.54
CA ILE A 104 -12.27 -3.83 -12.04
C ILE A 104 -13.40 -4.87 -12.01
N SER A 105 -13.06 -6.15 -11.88
CA SER A 105 -14.00 -7.25 -11.67
C SER A 105 -13.42 -8.27 -10.68
N SER A 106 -14.25 -9.23 -10.27
CA SER A 106 -13.85 -10.32 -9.37
C SER A 106 -12.97 -11.39 -10.03
N GLU A 107 -12.76 -11.32 -11.34
CA GLU A 107 -11.89 -12.26 -12.05
C GLU A 107 -10.42 -11.98 -11.71
N GLN A 108 -9.65 -13.02 -11.37
CA GLN A 108 -8.24 -12.86 -10.97
C GLN A 108 -7.37 -12.22 -12.08
N THR A 109 -7.74 -12.43 -13.34
CA THR A 109 -7.04 -11.91 -14.53
C THR A 109 -7.51 -10.51 -14.93
N SER A 110 -8.44 -9.92 -14.19
CA SER A 110 -8.98 -8.60 -14.48
C SER A 110 -7.91 -7.52 -14.29
N VAL A 111 -7.88 -6.54 -15.20
CA VAL A 111 -6.99 -5.39 -15.07
C VAL A 111 -7.36 -4.58 -13.83
N THR A 112 -6.37 -3.87 -13.29
CA THR A 112 -6.57 -3.06 -12.09
C THR A 112 -6.75 -1.58 -12.41
N GLU A 113 -7.38 -0.88 -11.46
CA GLU A 113 -7.42 0.57 -11.35
C GLU A 113 -6.89 0.97 -9.97
N MET A 114 -6.58 2.25 -9.80
CA MET A 114 -6.07 2.79 -8.55
C MET A 114 -6.88 4.00 -8.10
N LYS A 115 -7.41 3.96 -6.88
CA LYS A 115 -7.97 5.13 -6.19
C LYS A 115 -6.87 5.80 -5.39
N ILE A 116 -6.76 7.12 -5.55
CA ILE A 116 -5.87 7.99 -4.77
C ILE A 116 -6.75 8.84 -3.87
N LEU A 117 -6.63 8.64 -2.56
CA LEU A 117 -7.43 9.30 -1.53
C LEU A 117 -6.55 10.24 -0.72
N ASP A 118 -7.11 11.36 -0.26
CA ASP A 118 -6.52 12.11 0.85
C ASP A 118 -6.81 11.44 2.21
N LEU A 119 -6.17 11.94 3.28
CA LEU A 119 -6.42 11.42 4.63
C LEU A 119 -7.82 11.75 5.18
N TYR A 120 -8.60 12.61 4.52
CA TYR A 120 -9.99 12.89 4.90
C TYR A 120 -11.00 11.93 4.23
N GLY A 121 -10.52 11.03 3.36
CA GLY A 121 -11.34 10.07 2.61
C GLY A 121 -11.90 10.61 1.31
N ASN A 122 -11.46 11.79 0.86
CA ASN A 122 -11.87 12.33 -0.42
C ASN A 122 -11.06 11.66 -1.54
N LEU A 123 -11.75 11.26 -2.60
CA LEU A 123 -11.12 10.81 -3.83
C LEU A 123 -10.45 11.99 -4.53
N ILE A 124 -9.13 11.95 -4.66
CA ILE A 124 -8.35 12.93 -5.42
C ILE A 124 -8.40 12.57 -6.91
N TYR A 125 -8.15 11.30 -7.22
CA TYR A 125 -8.10 10.81 -8.59
C TYR A 125 -8.28 9.29 -8.66
N GLN A 126 -8.81 8.81 -9.78
CA GLN A 126 -8.92 7.39 -10.10
C GLN A 126 -8.14 7.15 -11.40
N ALA A 127 -7.04 6.40 -11.30
CA ALA A 127 -6.16 6.09 -12.41
C ALA A 127 -6.49 4.71 -12.98
N LYS A 128 -6.56 4.64 -14.32
CA LYS A 128 -6.57 3.36 -15.03
C LYS A 128 -5.16 2.84 -15.19
N SER A 129 -5.00 1.51 -15.25
CA SER A 129 -3.71 0.92 -15.62
C SER A 129 -3.26 1.44 -17.01
N PRO A 130 -1.94 1.50 -17.26
CA PRO A 130 -1.42 1.77 -18.61
C PRO A 130 -1.98 0.77 -19.63
N GLU A 131 -2.13 1.19 -20.89
CA GLU A 131 -2.70 0.34 -21.94
C GLU A 131 -1.90 -0.96 -22.13
N GLY A 132 -2.58 -2.11 -22.02
CA GLY A 132 -1.97 -3.43 -22.11
C GLY A 132 -1.10 -3.82 -20.90
N TYR A 133 -1.29 -3.14 -19.76
CA TYR A 133 -0.69 -3.48 -18.47
C TYR A 133 -1.74 -3.54 -17.36
N THR A 134 -1.39 -4.16 -16.23
CA THR A 134 -2.16 -4.12 -14.97
C THR A 134 -1.25 -3.66 -13.83
N MET A 135 -1.71 -2.73 -12.98
CA MET A 135 -0.97 -2.29 -11.79
C MET A 135 -0.94 -3.39 -10.73
N VAL A 136 0.21 -3.57 -10.08
CA VAL A 136 0.44 -4.56 -9.04
C VAL A 136 0.57 -3.88 -7.67
N TYR A 137 1.56 -3.01 -7.50
CA TYR A 137 1.78 -2.28 -6.25
C TYR A 137 2.48 -0.94 -6.49
N VAL A 138 2.30 0.00 -5.57
CA VAL A 138 3.00 1.30 -5.56
C VAL A 138 4.36 1.11 -4.90
N THR A 139 5.41 1.64 -5.53
CA THR A 139 6.77 1.62 -4.96
C THR A 139 7.13 2.95 -4.30
N ASP A 140 6.69 4.06 -4.89
CA ASP A 140 7.06 5.39 -4.40
C ASP A 140 6.03 6.46 -4.79
N VAL A 141 6.00 7.54 -4.00
CA VAL A 141 5.23 8.75 -4.28
C VAL A 141 6.18 9.95 -4.24
N LEU A 142 6.51 10.43 -5.43
CA LEU A 142 7.27 11.66 -5.66
C LEU A 142 6.33 12.86 -5.63
N SER A 143 6.89 14.07 -5.64
CA SER A 143 6.12 15.33 -5.49
C SER A 143 4.93 15.49 -6.46
N ASN A 144 5.05 15.02 -7.69
CA ASN A 144 4.00 15.09 -8.72
C ASN A 144 3.82 13.77 -9.50
N GLN A 145 4.46 12.69 -9.04
CA GLN A 145 4.48 11.41 -9.74
C GLN A 145 4.31 10.24 -8.78
N ILE A 146 3.58 9.22 -9.21
CA ILE A 146 3.47 7.96 -8.48
C ILE A 146 4.20 6.89 -9.29
N LYS A 147 5.13 6.20 -8.64
CA LYS A 147 5.85 5.07 -9.24
C LYS A 147 5.14 3.77 -8.92
N VAL A 148 4.68 3.08 -9.94
CA VAL A 148 3.87 1.86 -9.83
C VAL A 148 4.52 0.74 -10.61
N VAL A 149 4.55 -0.46 -10.02
CA VAL A 149 4.93 -1.68 -10.73
C VAL A 149 3.70 -2.21 -11.45
N CYS A 150 3.85 -2.49 -12.74
CA CYS A 150 2.79 -3.02 -13.59
C CYS A 150 3.28 -4.24 -14.37
N ASP A 151 2.41 -5.21 -14.55
CA ASP A 151 2.65 -6.40 -15.36
C ASP A 151 1.97 -6.28 -16.73
N ALA A 152 2.66 -6.71 -17.79
CA ALA A 152 2.10 -6.76 -19.14
C ALA A 152 0.99 -7.83 -19.23
N VAL A 153 -0.19 -7.44 -19.73
CA VAL A 153 -1.32 -8.37 -19.92
C VAL A 153 -1.48 -8.84 -21.38
N ILE A 154 -0.64 -8.33 -22.28
CA ILE A 154 -0.56 -8.75 -23.69
C ILE A 154 0.89 -9.07 -24.06
N GLU A 155 1.09 -10.00 -25.00
CA GLU A 155 2.44 -10.49 -25.36
C GLU A 155 3.30 -9.38 -25.99
N GLU A 156 2.70 -8.48 -26.75
CA GLU A 156 3.39 -7.38 -27.43
C GLU A 156 4.05 -6.38 -26.47
N ASN A 157 3.58 -6.36 -25.22
CA ASN A 157 4.06 -5.46 -24.17
C ASN A 157 5.19 -6.05 -23.32
N ARG A 158 5.53 -7.33 -23.55
CA ARG A 158 6.70 -7.99 -22.97
C ARG A 158 7.96 -7.54 -23.71
N ASP A 159 9.10 -7.61 -23.04
CA ASP A 159 10.36 -7.35 -23.72
C ASP A 159 10.87 -8.55 -24.54
N SER A 160 11.99 -8.36 -25.24
CA SER A 160 12.59 -9.40 -26.10
C SER A 160 13.02 -10.67 -25.36
N TYR A 161 13.08 -10.65 -24.03
CA TYR A 161 13.42 -11.79 -23.18
C TYR A 161 12.17 -12.39 -22.52
N GLY A 162 10.98 -11.93 -22.89
CA GLY A 162 9.70 -12.38 -22.34
C GLY A 162 9.36 -11.80 -20.98
N ARG A 163 10.09 -10.78 -20.50
CA ARG A 163 9.82 -10.16 -19.20
C ARG A 163 8.63 -9.22 -19.29
N ASP A 164 7.77 -9.26 -18.28
CA ASP A 164 6.48 -8.58 -18.24
C ASP A 164 6.34 -7.54 -17.11
N CYS A 165 7.23 -7.54 -16.12
CA CYS A 165 7.16 -6.66 -14.95
C CYS A 165 7.96 -5.36 -15.12
N PHE A 166 7.28 -4.21 -15.08
CA PHE A 166 7.88 -2.90 -15.34
C PHE A 166 7.44 -1.83 -14.34
N ASN A 167 8.36 -0.91 -14.03
CA ASN A 167 8.05 0.34 -13.37
C ASN A 167 7.43 1.34 -14.36
N PHE A 168 6.35 1.98 -13.94
CA PHE A 168 5.70 3.10 -14.59
C PHE A 168 5.64 4.32 -13.65
N LEU A 169 5.65 5.51 -14.24
CA LEU A 169 5.42 6.77 -13.56
C LEU A 169 4.07 7.34 -14.01
N LEU A 170 3.14 7.53 -13.07
CA LEU A 170 1.91 8.29 -13.28
C LEU A 170 2.16 9.75 -12.91
N ASP A 171 2.06 10.63 -13.89
CA ASP A 171 2.11 12.08 -13.66
C ASP A 171 0.75 12.58 -13.18
N LEU A 172 0.72 13.20 -12.00
CA LEU A 172 -0.51 13.63 -11.35
C LEU A 172 -1.13 14.89 -11.97
N ASP A 173 -0.37 15.68 -12.71
CA ASP A 173 -0.87 16.91 -13.34
C ASP A 173 -1.51 16.58 -14.70
N THR A 174 -0.81 15.79 -15.49
CA THR A 174 -1.21 15.43 -16.87
C THR A 174 -2.00 14.14 -16.96
N ARG A 175 -2.00 13.33 -15.91
CA ARG A 175 -2.63 11.99 -15.83
C ARG A 175 -2.04 10.98 -16.83
N LYS A 176 -0.82 11.23 -17.29
CA LYS A 176 -0.14 10.37 -18.28
C LYS A 176 0.78 9.36 -17.59
N TRP A 177 0.82 8.17 -18.16
CA TRP A 177 1.75 7.13 -17.80
C TRP A 177 3.03 7.21 -18.64
N THR A 178 4.18 7.05 -17.99
CA THR A 178 5.48 6.91 -18.66
C THR A 178 6.13 5.60 -18.19
N LYS A 179 6.46 4.72 -19.12
CA LYS A 179 7.22 3.50 -18.83
C LYS A 179 8.64 3.89 -18.41
N PHE A 180 9.08 3.45 -17.24
CA PHE A 180 10.37 3.85 -16.66
C PHE A 180 11.45 2.78 -16.89
N GLY A 181 11.13 1.50 -16.68
CA GLY A 181 12.09 0.41 -16.82
C GLY A 181 11.58 -0.90 -16.22
N LEU A 182 12.42 -1.92 -16.16
CA LEU A 182 12.06 -3.19 -15.51
C LEU A 182 11.88 -2.99 -14.00
N ALA A 183 11.08 -3.86 -13.38
CA ALA A 183 10.91 -3.94 -11.94
C ALA A 183 11.54 -5.25 -11.41
N TYR A 184 12.82 -5.18 -11.02
CA TYR A 184 13.58 -6.25 -10.36
C TYR A 184 14.51 -5.67 -9.31
#